data_AF-A0A223HTF3-F1
#
_entry.id   AF-A0A223HTF3-F1
#
_cell.length_a   1.000
_cell.length_b   1.000
_cell.length_c   1.000
_cell.angle_alpha   90.00
_cell.angle_beta   90.00
_cell.angle_gamma   90.00
#
_symmetry.space_group_name_H-M   'P 1'
#
loop_
_entity.id
_entity.type
_entity.pdbx_description
1 polymer ?
#
loop_
_entity_poly.entity_id
_entity_poly.type
_entity_poly.pdbx_seq_one_letter_code
_entity_poly.pdbx_strand_id
1 'polypeptide(L)'
;MKMIKCLSVLFVSFLFLMTGCAPKVITNISKSYPASVTADKVRLYELGEAVPASAERIGNVSVVDNGVSTKCNYDQVVWLAKQETAKAGGNALALTDHRKPSLLGSSCHQIAGSMLLVSDTAAFRAAPLSKALDLEEEAVVEKSSFEHNTIYANIGYAFVTSKFYLPPGGSGHPKNGLDWQVGYDWISRSGFGAGLLYSGYKSSYTYSGIDINVGLTYVAPQFVMKQIINRWIVEEKIGIGYFSYRESARGISESLSGVGYNFSLGAEYLLSKHVGVGLNIGYVGGSLPKQENVSYDKGDYSGLFRLTFDAGVRFHF
;
A
#
# COMPACT_ATOMS: atom_id res chain seq x y z
N MET A 1 -3.71 -25.28 23.52
CA MET A 1 -4.89 -24.71 22.82
C MET A 1 -5.13 -23.22 23.15
N LYS A 2 -4.11 -22.35 23.09
CA LYS A 2 -4.27 -20.89 23.33
C LYS A 2 -3.94 -20.00 22.12
N MET A 3 -3.19 -20.49 21.13
CA MET A 3 -2.79 -19.69 19.95
C MET A 3 -3.86 -19.58 18.85
N ILE A 4 -4.82 -20.50 18.77
CA ILE A 4 -5.85 -20.50 17.71
C ILE A 4 -6.88 -19.37 17.90
N LYS A 5 -7.05 -18.86 19.13
CA LYS A 5 -7.97 -17.74 19.40
C LYS A 5 -7.39 -16.37 19.01
N CYS A 6 -6.06 -16.18 19.04
CA CYS A 6 -5.46 -14.90 18.60
C CYS A 6 -5.49 -14.74 17.07
N LEU A 7 -5.32 -15.83 16.32
CA LEU A 7 -5.33 -15.78 14.86
C LEU A 7 -6.73 -15.47 14.29
N SER A 8 -7.78 -15.94 14.97
CA SER A 8 -9.18 -15.65 14.62
C SER A 8 -9.59 -14.20 14.95
N VAL A 9 -9.02 -13.60 16.00
CA VAL A 9 -9.26 -12.18 16.36
C VAL A 9 -8.55 -11.24 15.38
N LEU A 10 -7.38 -11.62 14.85
CA LEU A 10 -6.67 -10.84 13.81
C LEU A 10 -7.42 -10.85 12.47
N PHE A 11 -8.07 -11.96 12.10
CA PHE A 11 -8.85 -12.04 10.86
C PHE A 11 -10.18 -11.26 10.93
N VAL A 12 -10.81 -11.20 12.10
CA VAL A 12 -12.00 -10.36 12.34
C VAL A 12 -11.65 -8.87 12.48
N SER A 13 -10.43 -8.54 12.93
CA SER A 13 -9.91 -7.16 12.93
C SER A 13 -9.62 -6.64 11.52
N PHE A 14 -9.23 -7.49 10.57
CA PHE A 14 -9.02 -7.10 9.17
C PHE A 14 -10.36 -6.80 8.46
N LEU A 15 -11.45 -7.46 8.87
CA LEU A 15 -12.79 -7.20 8.36
C LEU A 15 -13.42 -5.89 8.90
N PHE A 16 -12.81 -5.28 9.93
CA PHE A 16 -13.25 -4.02 10.54
C PHE A 16 -12.45 -2.79 10.10
N LEU A 17 -11.46 -2.91 9.21
CA LEU A 17 -10.71 -1.77 8.65
C LEU A 17 -11.44 -1.04 7.51
N MET A 18 -12.72 -1.33 7.30
CA MET A 18 -13.63 -0.49 6.50
C MET A 18 -14.06 0.77 7.27
N THR A 19 -13.13 1.44 7.94
CA THR A 19 -13.42 2.66 8.71
C THR A 19 -13.18 3.89 7.85
N GLY A 20 -14.25 4.29 7.17
CA GLY A 20 -14.55 5.68 6.84
C GLY A 20 -14.00 6.21 5.52
N CYS A 21 -14.90 6.43 4.55
CA CYS A 21 -14.65 7.28 3.36
C CYS A 21 -14.50 8.78 3.71
N ALA A 22 -14.11 9.10 4.95
CA ALA A 22 -13.99 10.45 5.46
C ALA A 22 -12.51 10.91 5.47
N PRO A 23 -12.23 12.20 5.26
CA PRO A 23 -10.89 12.76 5.45
C PRO A 23 -10.39 12.55 6.88
N LYS A 24 -9.07 12.37 7.04
CA LYS A 24 -8.43 12.28 8.34
C LYS A 24 -8.21 13.70 8.89
N VAL A 25 -8.76 13.98 10.07
CA VAL A 25 -8.55 15.24 10.78
C VAL A 25 -7.50 15.03 11.87
N ILE A 26 -6.45 15.85 11.84
CA ILE A 26 -5.33 15.82 12.78
C ILE A 26 -5.35 17.16 13.52
N THR A 27 -5.38 17.12 14.85
CA THR A 27 -5.36 18.31 15.70
C THR A 27 -4.19 18.26 16.67
N ASN A 28 -3.59 19.41 16.92
CA ASN A 28 -2.64 19.61 18.00
C ASN A 28 -3.16 20.78 18.84
N ILE A 29 -3.76 20.46 19.99
CA ILE A 29 -4.39 21.44 20.87
C ILE A 29 -3.34 21.88 21.90
N SER A 30 -2.91 23.14 21.82
CA SER A 30 -2.03 23.73 22.83
C SER A 30 -2.80 24.26 24.03
N LYS A 31 -4.02 24.76 23.82
CA LYS A 31 -4.92 25.30 24.85
C LYS A 31 -6.36 24.94 24.49
N SER A 32 -7.13 24.51 25.47
CA SER A 32 -8.55 24.18 25.28
C SER A 32 -9.39 25.08 26.18
N TYR A 33 -10.44 25.67 25.60
CA TYR A 33 -11.43 26.46 26.31
C TYR A 33 -12.82 25.81 26.19
N PRO A 34 -13.79 26.15 27.05
CA PRO A 34 -15.17 25.74 26.84
C PRO A 34 -15.66 26.21 25.46
N ALA A 35 -16.36 25.33 24.74
CA ALA A 35 -16.92 25.65 23.42
C ALA A 35 -17.80 26.90 23.50
N SER A 36 -17.34 28.00 22.90
CA SER A 36 -17.98 29.31 22.95
C SER A 36 -18.88 29.57 21.73
N VAL A 37 -18.57 28.91 20.60
CA VAL A 37 -19.30 29.04 19.33
C VAL A 37 -19.48 27.68 18.66
N THR A 38 -20.45 27.60 17.76
CA THR A 38 -20.68 26.46 16.87
C THR A 38 -19.83 26.59 15.59
N ALA A 39 -19.63 25.47 14.87
CA ALA A 39 -18.75 25.44 13.68
C ALA A 39 -19.14 26.45 12.58
N ASP A 40 -20.43 26.72 12.40
CA ASP A 40 -20.97 27.72 11.47
C ASP A 40 -20.57 29.16 11.84
N LYS A 41 -20.31 29.42 13.13
CA LYS A 41 -19.92 30.72 13.66
C LYS A 41 -18.40 30.89 13.79
N VAL A 42 -17.61 29.87 13.47
CA VAL A 42 -16.15 30.00 13.42
C VAL A 42 -15.78 30.84 12.19
N ARG A 43 -15.17 32.01 12.43
CA ARG A 43 -14.69 32.90 11.37
C ARG A 43 -13.51 32.24 10.65
N LEU A 44 -13.58 32.16 9.33
CA LEU A 44 -12.47 31.68 8.49
C LEU A 44 -11.63 32.88 8.04
N TYR A 45 -10.32 32.80 8.23
CA TYR A 45 -9.34 33.65 7.57
C TYR A 45 -8.68 32.84 6.47
N GLU A 46 -8.82 33.30 5.24
CA GLU A 46 -8.26 32.64 4.05
C GLU A 46 -6.74 32.79 3.97
N LEU A 47 -6.09 32.05 3.06
CA LEU A 47 -4.63 32.14 2.89
C LEU A 47 -4.19 33.58 2.62
N GLY A 48 -3.33 34.10 3.50
CA GLY A 48 -2.79 35.46 3.40
C GLY A 48 -3.69 36.56 3.97
N GLU A 49 -4.88 36.25 4.50
CA GLU A 49 -5.71 37.21 5.20
C GLU A 49 -5.09 37.56 6.57
N ALA A 50 -5.08 38.84 6.91
CA ALA A 50 -4.51 39.30 8.17
C ALA A 50 -5.40 38.91 9.36
N VAL A 51 -4.81 38.18 10.31
CA VAL A 51 -5.45 37.81 11.57
C VAL A 51 -5.26 38.96 12.59
N PRO A 52 -6.29 39.33 13.38
CA PRO A 52 -6.17 40.34 14.41
C PRO A 52 -5.08 40.03 15.44
N ALA A 53 -4.37 41.04 15.93
CA ALA A 53 -3.34 40.87 16.98
C ALA A 53 -3.90 40.35 18.32
N SER A 54 -5.22 40.48 18.55
CA SER A 54 -5.92 39.92 19.71
C SER A 54 -6.20 38.43 19.61
N ALA A 55 -5.82 37.78 18.50
CA ALA A 55 -6.00 36.35 18.31
C ALA A 55 -4.96 35.56 19.11
N GLU A 56 -5.42 34.77 20.06
CA GLU A 56 -4.61 33.76 20.71
C GLU A 56 -4.64 32.47 19.88
N ARG A 57 -3.47 31.91 19.56
CA ARG A 57 -3.39 30.58 18.95
C ARG A 57 -3.60 29.51 20.01
N ILE A 58 -4.66 28.72 19.84
CA ILE A 58 -5.07 27.66 20.78
C ILE A 58 -4.73 26.25 20.27
N GLY A 59 -4.38 26.13 19.00
CA GLY A 59 -3.84 24.91 18.43
C GLY A 59 -3.75 24.96 16.91
N ASN A 60 -3.48 23.80 16.31
CA ASN A 60 -3.40 23.61 14.87
C ASN A 60 -4.34 22.48 14.44
N VAL A 61 -4.89 22.58 13.23
CA VAL A 61 -5.71 21.55 12.62
C VAL A 61 -5.23 21.28 11.20
N SER A 62 -5.27 20.03 10.79
CA SER A 62 -4.99 19.61 9.41
C SER A 62 -6.01 18.57 8.98
N VAL A 63 -6.57 18.77 7.80
CA VAL A 63 -7.51 17.83 7.18
C VAL A 63 -6.82 17.27 5.95
N VAL A 64 -6.49 15.98 6.00
CA VAL A 64 -5.71 15.28 4.98
C VAL A 64 -6.48 14.11 4.42
N ASP A 65 -6.14 13.72 3.20
CA ASP A 65 -6.72 12.55 2.55
C ASP A 65 -6.19 11.27 3.21
N ASN A 66 -7.10 10.31 3.44
CA ASN A 66 -6.76 8.99 3.97
C ASN A 66 -6.61 7.93 2.85
N GLY A 67 -6.59 8.36 1.59
CA GLY A 67 -6.37 7.50 0.41
C GLY A 67 -7.64 6.84 -0.16
N VAL A 68 -8.76 6.89 0.58
CA VAL A 68 -10.08 6.38 0.17
C VAL A 68 -11.21 7.38 0.45
N SER A 69 -10.88 8.66 0.70
CA SER A 69 -11.86 9.67 1.07
C SER A 69 -12.71 10.10 -0.13
N THR A 70 -14.03 10.13 0.00
CA THR A 70 -14.96 10.51 -1.09
C THR A 70 -15.69 11.82 -0.84
N LYS A 71 -15.65 12.36 0.39
CA LYS A 71 -16.28 13.64 0.80
C LYS A 71 -15.21 14.64 1.26
N CYS A 72 -14.43 15.15 0.31
CA CYS A 72 -13.23 15.94 0.56
C CYS A 72 -13.12 17.17 -0.36
N ASN A 73 -14.26 17.76 -0.75
CA ASN A 73 -14.25 19.06 -1.42
C ASN A 73 -13.84 20.17 -0.43
N TYR A 74 -13.52 21.36 -0.94
CA TYR A 74 -13.00 22.46 -0.12
C TYR A 74 -13.92 22.80 1.07
N ASP A 75 -15.22 22.98 0.84
CA ASP A 75 -16.17 23.35 1.90
C ASP A 75 -16.27 22.27 2.98
N GLN A 76 -16.21 20.99 2.59
CA GLN A 76 -16.26 19.87 3.53
C GLN A 76 -15.00 19.81 4.40
N VAL A 77 -13.81 20.01 3.83
CA VAL A 77 -12.57 19.99 4.62
C VAL A 77 -12.47 21.19 5.53
N VAL A 78 -12.90 22.37 5.08
CA VAL A 78 -13.00 23.58 5.92
C VAL A 78 -14.00 23.37 7.04
N TRP A 79 -15.16 22.78 6.75
CA TRP A 79 -16.17 22.48 7.77
C TRP A 79 -15.64 21.57 8.89
N LEU A 80 -14.92 20.51 8.53
CA LEU A 80 -14.28 19.62 9.50
C LEU A 80 -13.26 20.37 10.37
N ALA A 81 -12.45 21.24 9.77
CA ALA A 81 -11.50 22.06 10.53
C ALA A 81 -12.20 23.06 11.47
N LYS A 82 -13.29 23.69 11.02
CA LYS A 82 -14.12 24.56 11.87
C LYS A 82 -14.76 23.81 13.03
N GLN A 83 -15.19 22.57 12.81
CA GLN A 83 -15.78 21.74 13.85
C GLN A 83 -14.77 21.44 14.97
N GLU A 84 -13.53 21.07 14.62
CA GLU A 84 -12.49 20.85 15.62
C GLU A 84 -12.04 22.14 16.31
N THR A 85 -12.01 23.25 15.57
CA THR A 85 -11.73 24.59 16.14
C THR A 85 -12.76 24.97 17.20
N ALA A 86 -14.05 24.80 16.91
CA ALA A 86 -15.14 25.06 17.85
C ALA A 86 -15.08 24.13 19.07
N LYS A 87 -14.78 22.84 18.86
CA LYS A 87 -14.60 21.86 19.95
C LYS A 87 -13.45 22.24 20.89
N ALA A 88 -12.36 22.80 20.36
CA ALA A 88 -11.23 23.29 21.14
C ALA A 88 -11.52 24.63 21.86
N GLY A 89 -12.69 25.23 21.62
CA GLY A 89 -13.10 26.51 22.21
C GLY A 89 -12.69 27.75 21.41
N GLY A 90 -12.17 27.58 20.19
CA GLY A 90 -11.80 28.68 19.30
C GLY A 90 -12.99 29.25 18.53
N ASN A 91 -12.93 30.54 18.23
CA ASN A 91 -13.95 31.25 17.44
C ASN A 91 -13.44 31.67 16.05
N ALA A 92 -12.17 31.39 15.72
CA ALA A 92 -11.61 31.65 14.40
C ALA A 92 -10.65 30.53 13.96
N LEU A 93 -10.58 30.32 12.65
CA LEU A 93 -9.68 29.41 11.96
C LEU A 93 -8.93 30.18 10.88
N ALA A 94 -7.61 30.18 10.91
CA ALA A 94 -6.79 30.80 9.86
C ALA A 94 -6.05 29.75 9.04
N LEU A 95 -6.27 29.72 7.73
CA LEU A 95 -5.60 28.76 6.85
C LEU A 95 -4.13 29.14 6.66
N THR A 96 -3.28 28.12 6.71
CA THR A 96 -1.82 28.22 6.56
C THR A 96 -1.31 27.43 5.35
N ASP A 97 -2.02 26.39 4.93
CA ASP A 97 -1.75 25.65 3.70
C ASP A 97 -3.07 25.19 3.07
N HIS A 98 -3.11 25.16 1.73
CA HIS A 98 -4.21 24.61 0.94
C HIS A 98 -3.64 23.90 -0.29
N ARG A 99 -3.78 22.57 -0.31
CA ARG A 99 -3.41 21.74 -1.45
C ARG A 99 -4.66 21.34 -2.21
N LYS A 100 -4.69 21.67 -3.49
CA LYS A 100 -5.77 21.30 -4.41
C LYS A 100 -5.55 19.86 -4.91
N PRO A 101 -6.63 19.15 -5.28
CA PRO A 101 -6.53 17.88 -5.98
C PRO A 101 -5.60 17.96 -7.19
N SER A 102 -4.78 16.93 -7.42
CA SER A 102 -3.82 16.90 -8.53
C SER A 102 -3.77 15.54 -9.21
N LEU A 103 -3.43 15.53 -10.51
CA LEU A 103 -3.42 14.33 -11.35
C LEU A 103 -2.42 13.24 -10.91
N LEU A 104 -1.35 13.62 -10.21
CA LEU A 104 -0.32 12.71 -9.68
C LEU A 104 -0.31 12.65 -8.14
N GLY A 105 -1.29 13.28 -7.49
CA GLY A 105 -1.41 13.37 -6.03
C GLY A 105 -2.79 12.97 -5.55
N SER A 106 -3.19 13.47 -4.38
CA SER A 106 -4.52 13.18 -3.83
C SER A 106 -5.64 13.76 -4.71
N SER A 107 -6.76 13.05 -4.81
CA SER A 107 -8.00 13.54 -5.43
C SER A 107 -8.80 14.47 -4.51
N CYS A 108 -8.33 14.72 -3.29
CA CYS A 108 -8.99 15.49 -2.26
C CYS A 108 -8.32 16.84 -1.99
N HIS A 109 -9.11 17.82 -1.56
CA HIS A 109 -8.51 19.02 -0.97
C HIS A 109 -7.87 18.66 0.37
N GLN A 110 -6.72 19.26 0.65
CA GLN A 110 -6.06 19.13 1.94
C GLN A 110 -5.78 20.53 2.46
N ILE A 111 -6.06 20.77 3.74
CA ILE A 111 -5.85 22.08 4.37
C ILE A 111 -5.10 21.91 5.69
N ALA A 112 -4.34 22.94 6.05
CA ALA A 112 -3.80 23.12 7.38
C ALA A 112 -4.12 24.53 7.87
N GLY A 113 -4.44 24.69 9.14
CA GLY A 113 -4.76 25.98 9.72
C GLY A 113 -4.49 26.08 11.21
N SER A 114 -4.39 27.31 11.69
CA SER A 114 -4.30 27.65 13.10
C SER A 114 -5.70 27.86 13.68
N MET A 115 -5.99 27.18 14.78
CA MET A 115 -7.18 27.38 15.60
C MET A 115 -6.94 28.56 16.54
N LEU A 116 -7.85 29.52 16.54
CA LEU A 116 -7.67 30.80 17.21
C LEU A 116 -8.85 31.13 18.13
N LEU A 117 -8.54 31.80 19.24
CA LEU A 117 -9.50 32.50 20.08
C LEU A 117 -9.24 34.01 19.95
N VAL A 118 -10.13 34.71 19.28
CA VAL A 118 -10.11 36.16 19.13
C VAL A 118 -10.97 36.74 20.25
N SER A 119 -10.34 37.48 21.16
CA SER A 119 -11.07 38.18 22.22
C SER A 119 -11.72 39.44 21.66
N ASP A 120 -13.00 39.67 21.98
CA ASP A 120 -13.78 40.86 21.58
C ASP A 120 -13.32 42.15 22.27
N THR A 121 -12.34 42.08 23.17
CA THR A 121 -11.69 43.27 23.73
C THR A 121 -10.68 43.84 22.73
N ALA A 122 -11.21 44.58 21.75
CA ALA A 122 -10.43 45.49 20.94
C ALA A 122 -9.84 46.61 21.83
N ALA A 123 -8.52 46.55 22.04
CA ALA A 123 -7.57 47.67 22.17
C ALA A 123 -6.48 47.36 23.21
N PHE A 124 -5.24 47.09 22.77
CA PHE A 124 -4.11 47.98 23.05
C PHE A 124 -2.80 47.48 22.41
N ARG A 125 -2.14 48.44 21.76
CA ARG A 125 -0.70 48.57 21.47
C ARG A 125 -0.02 47.61 20.50
N ALA A 126 0.20 48.17 19.30
CA ALA A 126 1.43 47.95 18.56
C ALA A 126 2.65 48.47 19.33
N ALA A 127 3.73 47.70 19.35
CA ALA A 127 5.11 48.18 19.27
C ALA A 127 6.01 47.04 18.75
N PRO A 128 7.02 47.34 17.92
CA PRO A 128 7.77 46.35 17.16
C PRO A 128 8.97 45.85 17.96
N LEU A 129 9.35 44.57 17.79
CA LEU A 129 10.72 44.17 18.09
C LEU A 129 11.18 43.01 17.20
N SER A 130 12.08 43.38 16.31
CA SER A 130 12.97 42.56 15.51
C SER A 130 13.72 41.47 16.30
N LYS A 131 14.04 40.40 15.58
CA LYS A 131 15.10 39.40 15.83
C LYS A 131 14.94 38.48 17.05
N ALA A 132 14.43 37.29 16.77
CA ALA A 132 14.98 36.04 17.28
C ALA A 132 14.97 35.07 16.09
N LEU A 133 16.05 35.07 15.32
CA LEU A 133 17.12 34.08 15.39
C LEU A 133 16.65 32.76 14.79
N ASP A 134 17.21 32.53 13.60
CA ASP A 134 17.30 31.29 12.87
C ASP A 134 17.50 30.12 13.85
N LEU A 135 16.42 29.40 14.10
CA LEU A 135 16.51 27.98 14.38
C LEU A 135 16.25 27.33 13.04
N GLU A 136 17.32 27.20 12.25
CA GLU A 136 17.45 26.05 11.38
C GLU A 136 17.26 24.83 12.29
N GLU A 137 16.04 24.32 12.31
CA GLU A 137 15.78 22.95 12.71
C GLU A 137 16.58 22.12 11.71
N GLU A 138 17.81 21.78 12.06
CA GLU A 138 18.51 20.68 11.40
C GLU A 138 17.58 19.50 11.54
N ALA A 139 16.82 19.24 10.47
CA ALA A 139 16.07 18.02 10.32
C ALA A 139 17.09 16.91 10.52
N VAL A 140 17.08 16.28 11.70
CA VAL A 140 17.80 15.05 11.94
C VAL A 140 17.29 14.12 10.85
N VAL A 141 18.11 13.93 9.80
CA VAL A 141 17.80 13.02 8.72
C VAL A 141 17.85 11.65 9.38
N GLU A 142 16.70 11.21 9.87
CA GLU A 142 16.54 9.91 10.50
C GLU A 142 17.01 8.90 9.46
N LYS A 143 18.19 8.32 9.73
CA LYS A 143 18.84 7.43 8.78
C LYS A 143 17.89 6.27 8.59
N SER A 144 17.44 6.08 7.35
CA SER A 144 16.46 5.04 7.06
C SER A 144 16.98 3.70 7.58
N SER A 145 16.12 2.97 8.29
CA SER A 145 16.38 1.60 8.71
C SER A 145 16.42 0.64 7.50
N PHE A 146 15.90 1.07 6.35
CA PHE A 146 15.93 0.34 5.10
C PHE A 146 17.12 0.75 4.24
N GLU A 147 17.78 -0.25 3.65
CA GLU A 147 18.44 -0.02 2.37
C GLU A 147 17.39 0.09 1.28
N HIS A 148 17.58 1.03 0.38
CA HIS A 148 16.50 1.41 -0.55
C HIS A 148 16.36 0.39 -1.68
N ASN A 149 17.38 -0.40 -1.98
CA ASN A 149 17.36 -1.33 -3.10
C ASN A 149 17.56 -2.76 -2.60
N THR A 150 16.72 -3.68 -3.06
CA THR A 150 16.86 -5.11 -2.78
C THR A 150 16.82 -5.89 -4.09
N ILE A 151 17.82 -6.73 -4.34
CA ILE A 151 17.73 -7.80 -5.35
C ILE A 151 17.51 -9.12 -4.62
N TYR A 152 16.61 -9.95 -5.14
CA TYR A 152 16.31 -11.24 -4.52
C TYR A 152 16.17 -12.36 -5.55
N ALA A 153 16.51 -13.56 -5.09
CA ALA A 153 16.31 -14.80 -5.82
C ALA A 153 15.70 -15.84 -4.89
N ASN A 154 14.59 -16.43 -5.31
CA ASN A 154 13.91 -17.50 -4.59
C ASN A 154 13.82 -18.75 -5.46
N ILE A 155 13.83 -19.90 -4.81
CA ILE A 155 13.56 -21.20 -5.40
C ILE A 155 12.63 -21.97 -4.47
N GLY A 156 11.71 -22.73 -5.05
CA GLY A 156 10.68 -23.36 -4.27
C GLY A 156 9.83 -24.33 -5.05
N TYR A 157 8.64 -24.54 -4.52
CA TYR A 157 7.68 -25.49 -5.05
C TYR A 157 6.31 -24.86 -5.16
N ALA A 158 5.62 -25.13 -6.25
CA ALA A 158 4.32 -24.54 -6.53
C ALA A 158 3.26 -25.57 -6.93
N PHE A 159 2.03 -25.28 -6.53
CA PHE A 159 0.83 -26.09 -6.70
C PHE A 159 -0.19 -25.31 -7.54
N VAL A 160 -0.52 -25.78 -8.73
CA VAL A 160 -1.58 -25.25 -9.59
C VAL A 160 -2.94 -25.65 -9.01
N THR A 161 -3.69 -24.69 -8.51
CA THR A 161 -4.98 -24.89 -7.83
C THR A 161 -6.16 -24.81 -8.78
N SER A 162 -5.99 -24.29 -9.99
CA SER A 162 -7.04 -24.24 -11.01
C SER A 162 -7.44 -25.64 -11.51
N LYS A 163 -8.62 -25.73 -12.15
CA LYS A 163 -8.99 -26.92 -12.92
C LYS A 163 -8.01 -27.05 -14.09
N PHE A 164 -7.34 -28.19 -14.17
CA PHE A 164 -6.42 -28.53 -15.25
C PHE A 164 -6.98 -29.80 -15.88
N TYR A 165 -7.52 -29.69 -17.10
CA TYR A 165 -8.15 -30.81 -17.79
C TYR A 165 -7.07 -31.60 -18.53
N LEU A 166 -6.82 -32.83 -18.07
CA LEU A 166 -5.94 -33.76 -18.79
C LEU A 166 -6.74 -34.44 -19.92
N PRO A 167 -6.16 -34.61 -21.12
CA PRO A 167 -6.78 -35.41 -22.17
C PRO A 167 -6.99 -36.86 -21.70
N PRO A 168 -8.05 -37.56 -22.15
CA PRO A 168 -8.34 -38.93 -21.75
C PRO A 168 -7.13 -39.85 -21.97
N GLY A 169 -6.61 -40.47 -20.90
CA GLY A 169 -5.39 -41.30 -20.94
C GLY A 169 -4.11 -40.61 -20.44
N GLY A 170 -4.17 -39.36 -19.99
CA GLY A 170 -3.07 -38.69 -19.28
C GLY A 170 -2.90 -39.20 -17.85
N SER A 171 -1.66 -39.37 -17.41
CA SER A 171 -1.32 -39.77 -16.03
C SER A 171 -0.25 -38.84 -15.44
N GLY A 172 -0.31 -38.58 -14.14
CA GLY A 172 0.64 -37.71 -13.41
C GLY A 172 0.00 -36.59 -12.59
N HIS A 173 0.84 -35.76 -11.96
CA HIS A 173 0.43 -34.60 -11.16
C HIS A 173 0.95 -33.29 -11.81
N PRO A 174 0.41 -32.86 -12.99
CA PRO A 174 0.87 -31.65 -13.70
C PRO A 174 0.77 -30.38 -12.86
N LYS A 175 0.00 -30.45 -11.77
CA LYS A 175 -0.26 -29.35 -10.86
C LYS A 175 0.91 -29.04 -9.93
N ASN A 176 1.92 -29.90 -9.83
CA ASN A 176 2.99 -29.71 -8.86
C ASN A 176 4.34 -29.60 -9.57
N GLY A 177 5.13 -28.58 -9.23
CA GLY A 177 6.33 -28.27 -10.00
C GLY A 177 7.31 -27.34 -9.29
N LEU A 178 8.47 -27.19 -9.92
CA LEU A 178 9.53 -26.29 -9.46
C LEU A 178 9.12 -24.83 -9.72
N ASP A 179 9.37 -23.98 -8.72
CA ASP A 179 9.18 -22.54 -8.79
C ASP A 179 10.53 -21.83 -8.67
N TRP A 180 10.71 -20.74 -9.41
CA TRP A 180 11.82 -19.83 -9.20
C TRP A 180 11.39 -18.39 -9.45
N GLN A 181 11.96 -17.49 -8.66
CA GLN A 181 11.65 -16.07 -8.72
C GLN A 181 12.92 -15.25 -8.65
N VAL A 182 13.00 -14.22 -9.48
CA VAL A 182 14.05 -13.20 -9.42
C VAL A 182 13.36 -11.86 -9.46
N GLY A 183 13.77 -10.94 -8.60
CA GLY A 183 13.20 -9.62 -8.63
C GLY A 183 14.07 -8.55 -8.00
N TYR A 184 13.60 -7.33 -8.19
CA TYR A 184 14.18 -6.11 -7.68
C TYR A 184 13.10 -5.32 -6.97
N ASP A 185 13.38 -4.82 -5.78
CA ASP A 185 12.52 -3.88 -5.05
C ASP A 185 13.27 -2.58 -4.80
N TRP A 186 12.60 -1.46 -5.02
CA TRP A 186 12.95 -0.19 -4.41
C TRP A 186 11.99 0.09 -3.26
N ILE A 187 12.50 0.43 -2.08
CA ILE A 187 11.72 0.76 -0.89
C ILE A 187 12.04 2.19 -0.44
N SER A 188 10.99 2.95 -0.15
CA SER A 188 11.12 4.26 0.48
C SER A 188 11.32 4.14 1.99
N ARG A 189 11.65 5.25 2.63
CA ARG A 189 11.85 5.32 4.09
C ARG A 189 10.60 4.96 4.91
N SER A 190 9.41 5.09 4.33
CA SER A 190 8.14 4.76 4.98
C SER A 190 7.79 3.26 4.89
N GLY A 191 8.63 2.43 4.25
CA GLY A 191 8.38 1.00 4.08
C GLY A 191 7.47 0.66 2.91
N PHE A 192 7.17 1.62 2.03
CA PHE A 192 6.43 1.42 0.79
C PHE A 192 7.32 1.58 -0.44
N GLY A 193 7.04 0.84 -1.50
CA GLY A 193 7.97 0.73 -2.61
C GLY A 193 7.36 0.15 -3.87
N ALA A 194 8.20 0.06 -4.89
CA ALA A 194 7.88 -0.51 -6.18
C ALA A 194 8.97 -1.50 -6.57
N GLY A 195 8.58 -2.59 -7.22
CA GLY A 195 9.50 -3.64 -7.65
C GLY A 195 9.14 -4.22 -9.00
N LEU A 196 9.99 -5.12 -9.48
CA LEU A 196 9.78 -5.92 -10.67
C LEU A 196 10.05 -7.38 -10.31
N LEU A 197 9.07 -8.24 -10.59
CA LEU A 197 9.19 -9.69 -10.42
C LEU A 197 9.23 -10.38 -11.77
N TYR A 198 10.17 -11.30 -11.91
CA TYR A 198 10.11 -12.41 -12.84
C TYR A 198 9.87 -13.70 -12.03
N SER A 199 8.88 -14.49 -12.42
CA SER A 199 8.58 -15.78 -11.81
C SER A 199 8.37 -16.85 -12.88
N GLY A 200 9.13 -17.93 -12.75
CA GLY A 200 9.03 -19.12 -13.60
C GLY A 200 8.43 -20.30 -12.84
N TYR A 201 7.75 -21.17 -13.57
CA TYR A 201 7.26 -22.45 -13.10
C TYR A 201 7.62 -23.52 -14.12
N LYS A 202 7.95 -24.72 -13.63
CA LYS A 202 8.06 -25.90 -14.49
C LYS A 202 7.44 -27.13 -13.84
N SER A 203 6.57 -27.81 -14.58
CA SER A 203 6.10 -29.15 -14.29
C SER A 203 6.09 -30.01 -15.55
N SER A 204 5.75 -31.28 -15.39
CA SER A 204 5.63 -32.22 -16.51
C SER A 204 4.54 -33.25 -16.24
N TYR A 205 3.91 -33.76 -17.29
CA TYR A 205 2.97 -34.88 -17.23
C TYR A 205 3.16 -35.81 -18.43
N THR A 206 2.70 -37.06 -18.30
CA THR A 206 2.86 -38.05 -19.35
C THR A 206 1.52 -38.33 -20.02
N TYR A 207 1.48 -38.25 -21.34
CA TYR A 207 0.32 -38.58 -22.17
C TYR A 207 0.72 -39.59 -23.25
N SER A 208 0.08 -40.76 -23.28
CA SER A 208 0.36 -41.82 -24.28
C SER A 208 1.86 -42.18 -24.42
N GLY A 209 2.59 -42.22 -23.30
CA GLY A 209 4.04 -42.51 -23.27
C GLY A 209 4.94 -41.35 -23.72
N ILE A 210 4.39 -40.14 -23.84
CA ILE A 210 5.11 -38.91 -24.19
C ILE A 210 5.12 -37.97 -23.01
N ASP A 211 6.30 -37.50 -22.62
CA ASP A 211 6.44 -36.47 -21.59
C ASP A 211 6.19 -35.08 -22.18
N ILE A 212 5.19 -34.40 -21.61
CA ILE A 212 4.80 -33.04 -21.95
C ILE A 212 5.30 -32.14 -20.83
N ASN A 213 6.12 -31.14 -21.19
CA ASN A 213 6.61 -30.14 -20.25
C ASN A 213 5.66 -28.95 -20.23
N VAL A 214 5.25 -28.54 -19.04
CA VAL A 214 4.42 -27.37 -18.79
C VAL A 214 5.29 -26.29 -18.14
N GLY A 215 5.26 -25.10 -18.72
CA GLY A 215 5.95 -23.92 -18.21
C GLY A 215 4.99 -22.77 -17.99
N LEU A 216 5.13 -22.07 -16.87
CA LEU A 216 4.48 -20.77 -16.66
C LEU A 216 5.56 -19.70 -16.53
N THR A 217 5.35 -18.56 -17.16
CA THR A 217 6.19 -17.37 -17.02
C THR A 217 5.32 -16.20 -16.61
N TYR A 218 5.74 -15.48 -15.59
CA TYR A 218 5.07 -14.28 -15.10
C TYR A 218 6.08 -13.16 -14.91
N VAL A 219 5.75 -11.98 -15.44
CA VAL A 219 6.58 -10.77 -15.30
C VAL A 219 5.68 -9.61 -14.95
N ALA A 220 5.93 -8.94 -13.82
CA ALA A 220 5.08 -7.85 -13.39
C ALA A 220 5.81 -6.77 -12.58
N PRO A 221 5.48 -5.48 -12.81
CA PRO A 221 5.70 -4.48 -11.79
C PRO A 221 4.88 -4.82 -10.55
N GLN A 222 5.41 -4.47 -9.39
CA GLN A 222 4.83 -4.78 -8.09
C GLN A 222 4.82 -3.56 -7.19
N PHE A 223 3.76 -3.41 -6.42
CA PHE A 223 3.79 -2.66 -5.18
C PHE A 223 4.42 -3.53 -4.09
N VAL A 224 5.31 -2.93 -3.29
CA VAL A 224 6.06 -3.61 -2.24
C VAL A 224 5.86 -2.87 -0.93
N MET A 225 5.52 -3.59 0.13
CA MET A 225 5.49 -3.09 1.49
C MET A 225 6.45 -3.93 2.35
N LYS A 226 7.31 -3.27 3.12
CA LYS A 226 8.25 -3.92 4.04
C LYS A 226 8.14 -3.31 5.43
N GLN A 227 8.14 -4.16 6.45
CA GLN A 227 8.14 -3.75 7.86
C GLN A 227 9.30 -4.43 8.58
N ILE A 228 10.16 -3.65 9.25
CA ILE A 228 11.26 -4.19 10.05
C ILE A 228 10.79 -4.40 11.49
N ILE A 229 10.95 -5.62 11.99
CA ILE A 229 10.70 -6.02 13.37
C ILE A 229 11.96 -6.71 13.90
N ASN A 230 12.80 -5.97 14.61
CA ASN A 230 14.13 -6.41 15.07
C ASN A 230 15.03 -6.82 13.88
N ARG A 231 15.36 -8.12 13.77
CA ARG A 231 16.14 -8.69 12.66
C ARG A 231 15.27 -9.31 11.56
N TRP A 232 13.95 -9.19 11.67
CA TRP A 232 13.01 -9.71 10.70
C TRP A 232 12.47 -8.59 9.82
N ILE A 233 12.34 -8.87 8.52
CA ILE A 233 11.58 -8.04 7.59
C ILE A 233 10.36 -8.85 7.19
N VAL A 234 9.17 -8.30 7.42
CA VAL A 234 7.92 -8.82 6.86
C VAL A 234 7.67 -8.08 5.56
N GLU A 235 7.49 -8.82 4.46
CA GLU A 235 7.28 -8.26 3.13
C GLU A 235 5.92 -8.68 2.56
N GLU A 236 5.20 -7.73 1.97
CA GLU A 236 3.98 -7.98 1.20
C GLU A 236 4.16 -7.40 -0.20
N LYS A 237 3.81 -8.16 -1.24
CA LYS A 237 3.94 -7.72 -2.63
C LYS A 237 2.70 -8.05 -3.43
N ILE A 238 2.26 -7.09 -4.23
CA ILE A 238 1.10 -7.23 -5.12
C ILE A 238 1.49 -6.70 -6.49
N GLY A 239 1.20 -7.45 -7.55
CA GLY A 239 1.55 -7.04 -8.91
C GLY A 239 0.53 -7.49 -9.94
N ILE A 240 0.54 -6.82 -11.09
CA ILE A 240 -0.23 -7.16 -12.28
C ILE A 240 0.71 -7.04 -13.46
N GLY A 241 0.71 -8.03 -14.34
CA GLY A 241 1.61 -8.03 -15.48
C GLY A 241 1.36 -9.13 -16.48
N TYR A 242 2.40 -9.45 -17.24
CA TYR A 242 2.37 -10.44 -18.30
C TYR A 242 2.40 -11.85 -17.73
N PHE A 243 1.50 -12.71 -18.21
CA PHE A 243 1.46 -14.12 -17.86
C PHE A 243 1.45 -14.97 -19.13
N SER A 244 2.29 -16.00 -19.16
CA SER A 244 2.44 -16.90 -20.29
C SER A 244 2.40 -18.35 -19.84
N TYR A 245 1.56 -19.12 -20.51
CA TYR A 245 1.50 -20.57 -20.47
C TYR A 245 2.26 -21.13 -21.66
N ARG A 246 3.07 -22.16 -21.43
CA ARG A 246 3.80 -22.85 -22.49
C ARG A 246 3.72 -24.34 -22.29
N GLU A 247 3.36 -25.06 -23.34
CA GLU A 247 3.51 -26.50 -23.43
C GLU A 247 4.57 -26.85 -24.47
N SER A 248 5.31 -27.93 -24.21
CA SER A 248 6.25 -28.47 -25.18
C SER A 248 6.35 -29.98 -25.10
N ALA A 249 6.33 -30.61 -26.27
CA ALA A 249 6.45 -32.05 -26.45
C ALA A 249 7.17 -32.35 -27.76
N ARG A 250 8.14 -33.29 -27.74
CA ARG A 250 8.87 -33.78 -28.94
C ARG A 250 9.36 -32.67 -29.89
N GLY A 251 9.85 -31.56 -29.35
CA GLY A 251 10.42 -30.44 -30.13
C GLY A 251 9.41 -29.42 -30.65
N ILE A 252 8.11 -29.65 -30.48
CA ILE A 252 7.05 -28.68 -30.78
C ILE A 252 6.70 -27.95 -29.49
N SER A 253 6.49 -26.63 -29.59
CA SER A 253 6.10 -25.81 -28.45
C SER A 253 5.00 -24.84 -28.84
N GLU A 254 3.97 -24.78 -28.00
CA GLU A 254 2.89 -23.82 -28.11
C GLU A 254 2.83 -22.97 -26.85
N SER A 255 2.46 -21.71 -27.00
CA SER A 255 2.34 -20.79 -25.88
C SER A 255 1.10 -19.92 -25.99
N LEU A 256 0.47 -19.66 -24.87
CA LEU A 256 -0.67 -18.79 -24.72
C LEU A 256 -0.33 -17.71 -23.71
N SER A 257 -0.64 -16.46 -24.03
CA SER A 257 -0.28 -15.33 -23.16
C SER A 257 -1.50 -14.49 -22.80
N GLY A 258 -1.43 -13.82 -21.67
CA GLY A 258 -2.48 -12.95 -21.17
C GLY A 258 -2.00 -12.08 -20.02
N VAL A 259 -2.96 -11.58 -19.25
CA VAL A 259 -2.70 -10.75 -18.07
C VAL A 259 -2.79 -11.62 -16.83
N GLY A 260 -1.80 -11.48 -15.95
CA GLY A 260 -1.78 -12.11 -14.65
C GLY A 260 -1.62 -11.12 -13.53
N TYR A 261 -1.77 -11.64 -12.33
CA TYR A 261 -1.62 -10.92 -11.08
C TYR A 261 -0.96 -11.82 -10.05
N ASN A 262 -0.29 -11.22 -9.08
CA ASN A 262 0.33 -11.93 -7.99
C ASN A 262 0.07 -11.25 -6.65
N PHE A 263 0.13 -12.06 -5.61
CA PHE A 263 0.17 -11.65 -4.22
C PHE A 263 1.20 -12.51 -3.49
N SER A 264 2.09 -11.94 -2.68
CA SER A 264 3.05 -12.70 -1.88
C SER A 264 3.25 -12.10 -0.51
N LEU A 265 3.35 -12.97 0.49
CA LEU A 265 3.74 -12.67 1.85
C LEU A 265 5.08 -13.35 2.13
N GLY A 266 6.04 -12.59 2.64
CA GLY A 266 7.38 -13.06 2.94
C GLY A 266 7.82 -12.69 4.35
N ALA A 267 8.66 -13.55 4.92
CA ALA A 267 9.39 -13.27 6.15
C ALA A 267 10.88 -13.48 5.87
N GLU A 268 11.66 -12.41 6.01
CA GLU A 268 13.10 -12.39 5.81
C GLU A 268 13.81 -12.21 7.15
N TYR A 269 14.87 -12.98 7.38
CA TYR A 269 15.80 -12.82 8.49
C TYR A 269 17.11 -12.19 8.00
N LEU A 270 17.49 -11.06 8.59
CA LEU A 270 18.72 -10.35 8.28
C LEU A 270 19.94 -11.05 8.92
N LEU A 271 20.80 -11.62 8.08
CA LEU A 271 22.10 -12.17 8.49
C LEU A 271 23.13 -11.05 8.70
N SER A 272 23.02 -9.99 7.90
CA SER A 272 23.81 -8.77 7.99
C SER A 272 22.99 -7.59 7.47
N LYS A 273 23.58 -6.38 7.45
CA LYS A 273 22.94 -5.18 6.90
C LYS A 273 22.61 -5.30 5.40
N HIS A 274 23.38 -6.11 4.65
CA HIS A 274 23.26 -6.24 3.19
C HIS A 274 22.71 -7.60 2.74
N VAL A 275 22.58 -8.57 3.64
CA VAL A 275 22.22 -9.95 3.27
C VAL A 275 21.17 -10.49 4.21
N GLY A 276 20.09 -11.02 3.64
CA GLY A 276 19.08 -11.77 4.37
C GLY A 276 18.62 -13.03 3.63
N VAL A 277 17.98 -13.90 4.40
CA VAL A 277 17.38 -15.15 3.93
C VAL A 277 15.90 -15.12 4.27
N GLY A 278 15.04 -15.52 3.34
CA GLY A 278 13.61 -15.40 3.54
C GLY A 278 12.80 -16.55 3.00
N LEU A 279 11.60 -16.69 3.56
CA LEU A 279 10.57 -17.62 3.13
C LEU A 279 9.40 -16.81 2.56
N ASN A 280 8.86 -17.25 1.44
CA ASN A 280 7.73 -16.65 0.77
C ASN A 280 6.61 -17.66 0.60
N ILE A 281 5.40 -17.21 0.86
CA ILE A 281 4.18 -17.84 0.39
C ILE A 281 3.48 -16.85 -0.55
N GLY A 282 3.12 -17.32 -1.73
CA GLY A 282 2.53 -16.44 -2.72
C GLY A 282 1.54 -17.15 -3.62
N TYR A 283 0.80 -16.35 -4.35
CA TYR A 283 -0.15 -16.78 -5.35
C TYR A 283 0.16 -16.02 -6.65
N VAL A 284 0.15 -16.73 -7.77
CA VAL A 284 0.24 -16.16 -9.11
C VAL A 284 -0.92 -16.72 -9.94
N GLY A 285 -1.71 -15.82 -10.52
CA GLY A 285 -2.81 -16.17 -11.40
C GLY A 285 -2.72 -15.47 -12.74
N GLY A 286 -3.30 -16.07 -13.76
CA GLY A 286 -3.36 -15.51 -15.11
C GLY A 286 -4.66 -15.83 -15.79
N SER A 287 -5.26 -14.83 -16.45
CA SER A 287 -6.36 -15.03 -17.40
C SER A 287 -5.78 -15.23 -18.80
N LEU A 288 -6.13 -16.34 -19.43
CA LEU A 288 -5.68 -16.69 -20.77
C LEU A 288 -6.86 -16.60 -21.76
N PRO A 289 -6.64 -16.19 -23.02
CA PRO A 289 -7.71 -16.16 -24.01
C PRO A 289 -8.30 -17.57 -24.28
N LYS A 290 -9.58 -17.64 -24.63
CA LYS A 290 -10.27 -18.90 -24.94
C LYS A 290 -9.66 -19.56 -26.17
N GLN A 291 -9.43 -20.87 -26.12
CA GLN A 291 -8.98 -21.65 -27.28
C GLN A 291 -10.18 -22.18 -28.08
N GLU A 292 -10.14 -22.07 -29.42
CA GLU A 292 -11.28 -22.40 -30.30
C GLU A 292 -11.66 -23.90 -30.32
N ASN A 293 -10.78 -24.79 -29.86
CA ASN A 293 -10.96 -26.25 -29.91
C ASN A 293 -11.32 -26.91 -28.56
N VAL A 294 -11.66 -26.13 -27.53
CA VAL A 294 -12.05 -26.65 -26.21
C VAL A 294 -13.50 -26.25 -25.93
N SER A 295 -14.37 -27.25 -25.69
CA SER A 295 -15.76 -27.00 -25.28
C SER A 295 -15.75 -26.45 -23.84
N TYR A 296 -16.02 -25.15 -23.70
CA TYR A 296 -16.18 -24.51 -22.40
C TYR A 296 -17.66 -24.53 -22.00
N ASP A 297 -17.98 -25.12 -20.85
CA ASP A 297 -19.31 -24.99 -20.26
C ASP A 297 -19.61 -23.53 -19.89
N LYS A 298 -20.89 -23.15 -19.89
CA LYS A 298 -21.33 -21.80 -19.55
C LYS A 298 -20.93 -21.47 -18.09
N GLY A 299 -19.87 -20.68 -17.94
CA GLY A 299 -19.36 -20.22 -16.63
C GLY A 299 -17.88 -20.55 -16.38
N ASP A 300 -17.23 -21.33 -17.24
CA ASP A 300 -15.81 -21.64 -17.10
C ASP A 300 -14.94 -20.45 -17.55
N TYR A 301 -14.18 -19.89 -16.61
CA TYR A 301 -13.13 -18.90 -16.86
C TYR A 301 -11.79 -19.62 -17.07
N SER A 302 -11.08 -19.30 -18.15
CA SER A 302 -9.76 -19.84 -18.52
C SER A 302 -8.62 -19.22 -17.68
N GLY A 303 -8.72 -19.35 -16.36
CA GLY A 303 -7.73 -18.87 -15.41
C GLY A 303 -6.80 -19.98 -14.93
N LEU A 304 -5.48 -19.76 -15.01
CA LEU A 304 -4.50 -20.62 -14.33
C LEU A 304 -4.08 -19.96 -13.02
N PHE A 305 -4.07 -20.75 -11.96
CA PHE A 305 -3.80 -20.29 -10.60
C PHE A 305 -2.77 -21.20 -9.95
N ARG A 306 -1.70 -20.65 -9.39
CA ARG A 306 -0.72 -21.40 -8.61
C ARG A 306 -0.43 -20.77 -7.25
N LEU A 307 -0.30 -21.63 -6.25
CA LEU A 307 0.20 -21.31 -4.91
C LEU A 307 1.69 -21.69 -4.85
N THR A 308 2.53 -20.79 -4.36
CA THR A 308 4.00 -20.86 -4.36
C THR A 308 4.51 -20.87 -2.92
N PHE A 309 5.53 -21.69 -2.67
CA PHE A 309 6.25 -21.77 -1.40
C PHE A 309 7.74 -21.77 -1.70
N ASP A 310 8.41 -20.66 -1.39
CA ASP A 310 9.78 -20.42 -1.83
C ASP A 310 10.67 -20.03 -0.67
N ALA A 311 11.94 -20.38 -0.79
CA ALA A 311 13.01 -19.89 0.07
C ALA A 311 14.06 -19.20 -0.80
N GLY A 312 14.72 -18.18 -0.27
CA GLY A 312 15.68 -17.44 -1.08
C GLY A 312 16.56 -16.46 -0.33
N VAL A 313 17.43 -15.83 -1.08
CA VAL A 313 18.40 -14.84 -0.61
C VAL A 313 18.02 -13.44 -1.10
N ARG A 314 18.30 -12.44 -0.27
CA ARG A 314 18.10 -11.02 -0.55
C ARG A 314 19.42 -10.30 -0.35
N PHE A 315 19.73 -9.40 -1.28
CA PHE A 315 20.86 -8.51 -1.21
C PHE A 315 20.38 -7.06 -1.20
N HIS A 316 20.74 -6.32 -0.14
CA HIS A 316 20.29 -4.96 0.14
C HIS A 316 21.44 -3.96 -0.06
N PHE A 317 21.20 -2.83 -0.73
CA PHE A 317 22.20 -1.79 -1.03
C PHE A 317 21.63 -0.41 -1.34
#